data_AF-A0A954PQE8-F1
#
_entry.id   AF-A0A954PQE8-F1
#
_cell.length_a   1.000
_cell.length_b   1.000
_cell.length_c   1.000
_cell.angle_alpha   90.00
_cell.angle_beta   90.00
_cell.angle_gamma   90.00
#
_symmetry.space_group_name_H-M   'P 1'
#
loop_
_entity.id
_entity.type
_entity.pdbx_description
1 polymer ?
#
loop_
_entity_poly.entity_id
_entity_poly.type
_entity_poly.pdbx_seq_one_letter_code
_entity_poly.pdbx_strand_id
1 'polypeptide(L)'
;MRLALLLVTFLGHGFLIAASSLGQQTDNAAAFHDLADTIASEYSIAADGKPLQLRKESVLTWTNPLVGEIYGGVYVWTLEGRPLAIASIYKWYRPHTHSSHEFQSLTTTKLRGTRDGQKDWVCESPGIEWKTIPDAPTPAATPTQRLVQMRGLAKRFEFEMTEKDDSTTRLRLLSQPLLRYSDDKSDVTDGSLFAFAQATDPEALLLIQANRDGEKLIWYYAITRSNFLAMKARYNGQPIWDAPQLSDPEIYGARGPYAKFAFKTP
;
A
#
# COMPACT_ATOMS: atom_id res chain seq x y z
N MET A 1 -27.94 -35.75 59.67
CA MET A 1 -28.36 -34.86 58.56
C MET A 1 -27.11 -34.23 57.96
N ARG A 2 -26.61 -34.74 56.83
CA ARG A 2 -25.44 -34.20 56.12
C ARG A 2 -25.89 -33.61 54.78
N LEU A 3 -25.38 -32.41 54.51
CA LEU A 3 -25.47 -31.64 53.26
C LEU A 3 -25.08 -32.46 52.02
N ALA A 4 -25.69 -32.14 50.88
CA ALA A 4 -25.01 -32.17 49.59
C ALA A 4 -25.49 -30.98 48.74
N LEU A 5 -24.56 -30.06 48.47
CA LEU A 5 -24.69 -28.88 47.62
C LEU A 5 -24.47 -29.34 46.17
N LEU A 6 -25.45 -29.14 45.28
CA LEU A 6 -25.28 -29.35 43.85
C LEU A 6 -24.86 -28.01 43.22
N LEU A 7 -23.58 -27.89 42.88
CA LEU A 7 -23.05 -26.79 42.07
C LEU A 7 -23.21 -27.18 40.60
N VAL A 8 -24.05 -26.47 39.85
CA VAL A 8 -24.16 -26.64 38.40
C VAL A 8 -23.18 -25.68 37.72
N THR A 9 -22.12 -26.23 37.12
CA THR A 9 -21.15 -25.52 36.29
C THR A 9 -21.64 -25.46 34.84
N PHE A 10 -22.12 -24.29 34.40
CA PHE A 10 -22.31 -23.95 32.99
C PHE A 10 -21.17 -23.03 32.54
N LEU A 11 -20.01 -23.59 32.18
CA LEU A 11 -18.90 -22.88 31.54
C LEU A 11 -18.06 -23.91 30.78
N GLY A 12 -18.08 -23.90 29.45
CA GLY A 12 -17.21 -24.79 28.68
C GLY A 12 -17.27 -24.65 27.17
N HIS A 13 -18.45 -24.67 26.55
CA HIS A 13 -18.53 -24.85 25.09
C HIS A 13 -18.28 -23.57 24.27
N GLY A 14 -18.74 -22.39 24.73
CA GLY A 14 -18.54 -21.14 23.98
C GLY A 14 -17.10 -20.61 23.99
N PHE A 15 -16.34 -20.90 25.06
CA PHE A 15 -14.97 -20.39 25.24
C PHE A 15 -13.95 -21.17 24.40
N LEU A 16 -14.12 -22.49 24.27
CA LEU A 16 -13.24 -23.36 23.49
C LEU A 16 -13.32 -23.09 21.99
N ILE A 17 -14.52 -22.83 21.46
CA ILE A 17 -14.70 -22.53 20.03
C ILE A 17 -14.03 -21.20 19.68
N ALA A 18 -14.25 -20.14 20.48
CA ALA A 18 -13.63 -18.84 20.25
C ALA A 18 -12.09 -18.89 20.32
N ALA A 19 -11.54 -19.64 21.29
CA ALA A 19 -10.09 -19.83 21.40
C ALA A 19 -9.52 -20.59 20.18
N SER A 20 -10.22 -21.62 19.67
CA SER A 20 -9.79 -22.37 18.49
C SER A 20 -9.82 -21.54 17.21
N SER A 21 -10.84 -20.68 17.04
CA SER A 21 -10.93 -19.80 15.87
C SER A 21 -9.87 -18.69 15.89
N LEU A 22 -9.57 -18.15 17.08
CA LEU A 22 -8.50 -17.15 17.25
C LEU A 22 -7.12 -17.77 17.01
N GLY A 23 -6.89 -18.99 17.48
CA GLY A 23 -5.67 -19.75 17.18
C GLY A 23 -5.48 -19.94 15.67
N GLN A 24 -6.51 -20.43 14.98
CA GLN A 24 -6.45 -20.65 13.53
C GLN A 24 -6.20 -19.36 12.73
N GLN A 25 -6.81 -18.23 13.12
CA GLN A 25 -6.56 -16.95 12.47
C GLN A 25 -5.14 -16.45 12.69
N THR A 26 -4.57 -16.71 13.87
CA THR A 26 -3.18 -16.37 14.19
C THR A 26 -2.23 -17.19 13.32
N ASP A 27 -2.49 -18.49 13.18
CA ASP A 27 -1.71 -19.38 12.33
C ASP A 27 -1.81 -19.00 10.84
N ASN A 28 -3.01 -18.64 10.37
CA ASN A 28 -3.24 -18.18 8.99
C ASN A 28 -2.51 -16.86 8.69
N ALA A 29 -2.49 -15.92 9.65
CA ALA A 29 -1.76 -14.67 9.53
C ALA A 29 -0.24 -14.91 9.43
N ALA A 30 0.31 -15.73 10.32
CA ALA A 30 1.73 -16.07 10.31
C ALA A 30 2.14 -16.80 9.02
N ALA A 31 1.39 -17.83 8.61
CA ALA A 31 1.64 -18.56 7.37
C ALA A 31 1.52 -17.66 6.13
N PHE A 32 0.62 -16.68 6.16
CA PHE A 32 0.50 -15.70 5.09
C PHE A 32 1.74 -14.81 4.98
N HIS A 33 2.32 -14.34 6.09
CA HIS A 33 3.49 -13.48 6.03
C HIS A 33 4.69 -14.14 5.36
N ASP A 34 5.00 -15.39 5.72
CA ASP A 34 6.10 -16.15 5.10
C ASP A 34 5.84 -16.39 3.60
N LEU A 35 4.58 -16.68 3.23
CA LEU A 35 4.16 -16.84 1.85
C LEU A 35 4.33 -15.53 1.06
N ALA A 36 3.90 -14.40 1.61
CA ALA A 36 3.95 -13.11 0.94
C ALA A 36 5.40 -12.63 0.74
N ASP A 37 6.28 -12.83 1.72
CA ASP A 37 7.71 -12.53 1.61
C ASP A 37 8.38 -13.37 0.50
N THR A 38 8.04 -14.66 0.44
CA THR A 38 8.51 -15.56 -0.63
C THR A 38 8.05 -15.07 -1.99
N ILE A 39 6.75 -14.80 -2.16
CA ILE A 39 6.17 -14.30 -3.40
C ILE A 39 6.83 -12.99 -3.84
N ALA A 40 7.03 -12.04 -2.92
CA ALA A 40 7.67 -10.77 -3.23
C ALA A 40 9.10 -10.98 -3.78
N SER A 41 9.85 -11.91 -3.18
CA SER A 41 11.23 -12.20 -3.60
C SER A 41 11.35 -12.84 -4.98
N GLU A 42 10.27 -13.45 -5.49
CA GLU A 42 10.23 -14.06 -6.83
C GLU A 42 10.04 -13.02 -7.95
N TYR A 43 9.67 -11.78 -7.62
CA TYR A 43 9.53 -10.70 -8.61
C TYR A 43 10.86 -9.99 -8.87
N SER A 44 11.29 -10.01 -10.12
CA SER A 44 12.36 -9.14 -10.63
C SER A 44 11.74 -7.91 -11.29
N ILE A 45 12.04 -6.72 -10.77
CA ILE A 45 11.52 -5.46 -11.31
C ILE A 45 12.67 -4.56 -11.74
N ALA A 46 12.54 -3.91 -12.89
CA ALA A 46 13.47 -2.92 -13.41
C ALA A 46 12.74 -1.66 -13.89
N ALA A 47 13.33 -0.49 -13.65
CA ALA A 47 12.89 0.79 -14.19
C ALA A 47 13.93 1.32 -15.18
N ASP A 48 13.52 1.62 -16.42
CA ASP A 48 14.42 1.95 -17.55
C ASP A 48 15.63 0.99 -17.67
N GLY A 49 15.38 -0.31 -17.49
CA GLY A 49 16.42 -1.34 -17.56
C GLY A 49 17.34 -1.43 -16.33
N LYS A 50 17.19 -0.54 -15.34
CA LYS A 50 17.93 -0.62 -14.08
C LYS A 50 17.19 -1.54 -13.10
N PRO A 51 17.82 -2.60 -12.58
CA PRO A 51 17.17 -3.50 -11.62
C PRO A 51 16.89 -2.75 -10.32
N LEU A 52 15.70 -3.00 -9.76
CA LEU A 52 15.28 -2.48 -8.47
C LEU A 52 15.54 -3.51 -7.37
N GLN A 53 15.89 -3.01 -6.19
CA GLN A 53 16.07 -3.81 -4.99
C GLN A 53 14.76 -3.89 -4.20
N LEU A 54 14.27 -5.10 -3.98
CA LEU A 54 13.20 -5.37 -3.04
C LEU A 54 13.65 -5.00 -1.62
N ARG A 55 12.85 -4.22 -0.90
CA ARG A 55 12.96 -4.13 0.55
C ARG A 55 12.51 -5.46 1.14
N LYS A 56 13.43 -6.16 1.81
CA LYS A 56 13.25 -7.54 2.29
C LYS A 56 11.95 -7.73 3.09
N GLU A 57 11.69 -6.83 4.02
CA GLU A 57 10.49 -6.88 4.85
C GLU A 57 9.36 -6.03 4.26
N SER A 58 8.13 -6.48 4.45
CA SER A 58 6.96 -5.67 4.14
C SER A 58 7.01 -4.32 4.87
N VAL A 59 6.57 -3.26 4.19
CA VAL A 59 6.44 -1.90 4.78
C VAL A 59 5.14 -1.74 5.56
N LEU A 60 4.18 -2.65 5.35
CA LEU A 60 2.92 -2.71 6.06
C LEU A 60 2.34 -4.11 5.94
N THR A 61 1.80 -4.62 7.04
CA THR A 61 0.88 -5.75 7.07
C THR A 61 -0.52 -5.23 7.36
N TRP A 62 -1.53 -5.72 6.66
CA TRP A 62 -2.90 -5.26 6.83
C TRP A 62 -3.90 -6.41 6.82
N THR A 63 -5.05 -6.14 7.41
CA THR A 63 -6.25 -6.97 7.34
C THR A 63 -7.46 -6.11 7.02
N ASN A 64 -8.50 -6.73 6.45
CA ASN A 64 -9.77 -6.05 6.20
C ASN A 64 -10.94 -6.90 6.71
N PRO A 65 -11.20 -6.88 8.04
CA PRO A 65 -12.26 -7.68 8.64
C PRO A 65 -13.67 -7.27 8.22
N LEU A 66 -13.84 -6.11 7.56
CA LEU A 66 -15.12 -5.66 7.03
C LEU A 66 -15.59 -6.53 5.85
N VAL A 67 -14.67 -7.15 5.13
CA VAL A 67 -14.96 -7.93 3.92
C VAL A 67 -14.68 -9.42 4.08
N GLY A 68 -13.87 -9.81 5.07
CA GLY A 68 -13.63 -11.21 5.39
C GLY A 68 -12.32 -11.49 6.12
N GLU A 69 -11.90 -12.75 6.07
CA GLU A 69 -10.59 -13.18 6.57
C GLU A 69 -9.59 -13.05 5.41
N ILE A 70 -8.93 -11.90 5.37
CA ILE A 70 -7.93 -11.53 4.38
C ILE A 70 -6.72 -10.92 5.08
N TYR A 71 -5.54 -11.33 4.61
CA TYR A 71 -4.27 -10.81 5.07
C TYR A 71 -3.49 -10.30 3.85
N GLY A 72 -2.84 -9.15 4.02
CA GLY A 72 -2.02 -8.53 3.00
C GLY A 72 -0.70 -8.00 3.52
N GLY A 73 0.30 -8.00 2.64
CA GLY A 73 1.63 -7.46 2.86
C GLY A 73 1.96 -6.46 1.75
N VAL A 74 2.48 -5.31 2.13
CA VAL A 74 2.89 -4.25 1.19
C VAL A 74 4.40 -4.30 1.02
N TYR A 75 4.86 -4.40 -0.23
CA TYR A 75 6.26 -4.54 -0.59
C TYR A 75 6.69 -3.41 -1.51
N VAL A 76 7.94 -2.99 -1.39
CA VAL A 76 8.47 -1.86 -2.16
C VAL A 76 9.78 -2.25 -2.82
N TRP A 77 9.89 -1.93 -4.10
CA TRP A 77 11.12 -2.04 -4.88
C TRP A 77 11.71 -0.66 -5.08
N THR A 78 12.99 -0.55 -4.78
CA THR A 78 13.71 0.72 -4.73
C THR A 78 14.89 0.74 -5.69
N LEU A 79 15.23 1.92 -6.20
CA LEU A 79 16.53 2.18 -6.79
C LEU A 79 17.26 3.10 -5.83
N GLU A 80 18.35 2.63 -5.23
CA GLU A 80 19.17 3.42 -4.31
C GLU A 80 18.35 4.01 -3.15
N GLY A 81 17.40 3.23 -2.62
CA GLY A 81 16.51 3.63 -1.54
C GLY A 81 15.24 4.37 -1.98
N ARG A 82 15.20 4.95 -3.19
CA ARG A 82 14.01 5.63 -3.72
C ARG A 82 12.97 4.61 -4.20
N PRO A 83 11.71 4.68 -3.72
CA PRO A 83 10.66 3.76 -4.14
C PRO A 83 10.22 4.03 -5.58
N LEU A 84 10.30 3.01 -6.45
CA LEU A 84 9.88 3.10 -7.86
C LEU A 84 8.78 2.10 -8.21
N ALA A 85 8.56 1.08 -7.39
CA ALA A 85 7.41 0.18 -7.49
C ALA A 85 6.92 -0.20 -6.09
N ILE A 86 5.63 -0.45 -5.97
CA ILE A 86 4.99 -0.96 -4.76
C ILE A 86 3.99 -2.04 -5.13
N ALA A 87 3.80 -3.02 -4.26
CA ALA A 87 2.79 -4.05 -4.42
C ALA A 87 2.07 -4.35 -3.11
N SER A 88 0.76 -4.60 -3.20
CA SER A 88 -0.01 -5.30 -2.18
C SER A 88 -0.16 -6.75 -2.60
N ILE A 89 0.51 -7.66 -1.89
CA ILE A 89 0.34 -9.10 -2.03
C ILE A 89 -0.63 -9.52 -0.95
N TYR A 90 -1.72 -10.21 -1.30
CA TYR A 90 -2.72 -10.63 -0.33
C TYR A 90 -3.35 -11.97 -0.65
N LYS A 91 -3.93 -12.58 0.38
CA LYS A 91 -4.66 -13.85 0.27
C LYS A 91 -5.94 -13.80 1.07
N TRP A 92 -7.01 -14.23 0.42
CA TRP A 92 -8.28 -14.53 1.07
C TRP A 92 -8.25 -15.94 1.67
N TYR A 93 -8.80 -16.05 2.87
CA TYR A 93 -9.11 -17.30 3.55
C TYR A 93 -10.62 -17.51 3.66
N ARG A 94 -11.40 -16.43 3.83
CA ARG A 94 -12.88 -16.43 3.80
C ARG A 94 -13.45 -15.09 3.33
N PRO A 95 -14.56 -15.06 2.57
CA PRO A 95 -15.28 -16.21 2.02
C PRO A 95 -14.63 -16.80 0.76
N HIS A 96 -13.55 -16.18 0.28
CA HIS A 96 -12.80 -16.63 -0.89
C HIS A 96 -11.48 -17.29 -0.49
N THR A 97 -10.82 -17.93 -1.46
CA THR A 97 -9.52 -18.60 -1.24
C THR A 97 -8.41 -18.10 -2.16
N HIS A 98 -8.71 -17.15 -3.04
CA HIS A 98 -7.77 -16.65 -4.04
C HIS A 98 -6.67 -15.79 -3.41
N SER A 99 -5.55 -15.67 -4.11
CA SER A 99 -4.49 -14.71 -3.82
C SER A 99 -4.40 -13.70 -4.95
N SER A 100 -4.04 -12.46 -4.65
CA SER A 100 -3.75 -11.46 -5.67
C SER A 100 -2.50 -10.67 -5.35
N HIS A 101 -1.81 -10.22 -6.38
CA HIS A 101 -0.71 -9.27 -6.29
C HIS A 101 -1.09 -8.04 -7.10
N GLU A 102 -1.27 -6.93 -6.41
CA GLU A 102 -1.64 -5.64 -6.98
C GLU A 102 -0.41 -4.74 -6.97
N PHE A 103 0.06 -4.37 -8.15
CA PHE A 103 1.24 -3.53 -8.36
C PHE A 103 0.83 -2.13 -8.75
N GLN A 104 1.65 -1.17 -8.33
CA GLN A 104 1.60 0.21 -8.78
C GLN A 104 3.01 0.72 -9.09
N SER A 105 3.17 1.32 -10.26
CA SER A 105 4.37 2.06 -10.64
C SER A 105 4.43 3.39 -9.89
N LEU A 106 5.59 3.68 -9.29
CA LEU A 106 5.91 4.93 -8.58
C LEU A 106 6.99 5.74 -9.31
N THR A 107 7.23 5.46 -10.59
CA THR A 107 8.22 6.16 -11.41
C THR A 107 7.56 6.94 -12.54
N THR A 108 8.26 7.96 -13.04
CA THR A 108 7.89 8.69 -14.26
C THR A 108 8.38 8.01 -15.54
N THR A 109 9.12 6.90 -15.40
CA THR A 109 9.76 6.18 -16.50
C THR A 109 9.15 4.80 -16.74
N LYS A 110 9.68 4.08 -17.73
CA LYS A 110 9.17 2.73 -18.05
C LYS A 110 9.57 1.75 -16.96
N LEU A 111 8.70 0.79 -16.69
CA LEU A 111 8.93 -0.25 -15.69
C LEU A 111 8.57 -1.62 -16.26
N ARG A 112 9.40 -2.63 -15.97
CA ARG A 112 9.12 -4.03 -16.27
C ARG A 112 9.25 -4.88 -15.00
N GLY A 113 8.24 -5.67 -14.70
CA GLY A 113 8.25 -6.69 -13.64
C GLY A 113 8.04 -8.07 -14.23
N THR A 114 8.84 -9.05 -13.80
CA THR A 114 8.75 -10.44 -14.24
C THR A 114 8.72 -11.38 -13.06
N ARG A 115 8.02 -12.50 -13.22
CA ARG A 115 8.00 -13.64 -12.29
C ARG A 115 7.74 -14.91 -13.10
N ASP A 116 8.44 -15.98 -12.79
CA ASP A 116 8.34 -17.24 -13.53
C ASP A 116 6.89 -17.76 -13.58
N GLY A 117 6.49 -18.22 -14.77
CA GLY A 117 5.14 -18.74 -15.01
C GLY A 117 4.04 -17.68 -15.06
N GLN A 118 4.37 -16.38 -15.07
CA GLN A 118 3.41 -15.29 -15.11
C GLN A 118 3.63 -14.37 -16.31
N LYS A 119 2.58 -13.64 -16.68
CA LYS A 119 2.69 -12.55 -17.65
C LYS A 119 3.54 -11.43 -17.04
N ASP A 120 4.47 -10.91 -17.82
CA ASP A 120 5.23 -9.72 -17.46
C ASP A 120 4.33 -8.49 -17.25
N TRP A 121 4.61 -7.73 -16.21
CA TRP A 121 4.14 -6.37 -16.07
C TRP A 121 5.03 -5.44 -16.89
N VAL A 122 4.47 -4.76 -17.89
CA VAL A 122 5.21 -3.84 -18.77
C VAL A 122 4.49 -2.50 -18.79
N CYS A 123 4.91 -1.58 -17.92
CA CYS A 123 4.37 -0.24 -17.80
C CYS A 123 5.16 0.72 -18.71
N GLU A 124 4.55 1.17 -19.80
CA GLU A 124 5.19 2.13 -20.72
C GLU A 124 4.88 3.60 -20.41
N SER A 125 3.86 3.85 -19.60
CA SER A 125 3.45 5.20 -19.18
C SER A 125 3.98 5.55 -17.78
N PRO A 126 4.12 6.85 -17.45
CA PRO A 126 4.42 7.30 -16.10
C PRO A 126 3.37 6.79 -15.10
N GLY A 127 3.84 6.25 -13.97
CA GLY A 127 2.94 5.84 -12.88
C GLY A 127 2.61 6.95 -11.89
N ILE A 128 3.40 8.03 -11.91
CA ILE A 128 3.17 9.24 -11.13
C ILE A 128 3.55 10.49 -11.92
N GLU A 129 3.06 11.63 -11.46
CA GLU A 129 3.44 12.97 -11.91
C GLU A 129 3.89 13.79 -10.69
N TRP A 130 5.07 14.40 -10.76
CA TRP A 130 5.58 15.26 -9.68
C TRP A 130 5.07 16.69 -9.84
N LYS A 131 4.47 17.23 -8.77
CA LYS A 131 3.98 18.61 -8.70
C LYS A 131 4.54 19.30 -7.48
N THR A 132 4.79 20.60 -7.55
CA THR A 132 5.14 21.39 -6.35
C THR A 132 3.95 21.45 -5.41
N ILE A 133 4.16 21.33 -4.09
CA ILE A 133 3.08 21.49 -3.13
C ILE A 133 2.74 22.98 -2.99
N PRO A 134 1.51 23.41 -3.28
CA PRO A 134 1.12 24.82 -3.14
C PRO A 134 1.23 25.31 -1.69
N ASP A 135 1.77 26.52 -1.54
CA ASP A 135 1.94 27.20 -0.24
C ASP A 135 2.65 26.35 0.82
N ALA A 136 3.57 25.47 0.38
CA ALA A 136 4.39 24.69 1.30
C ALA A 136 5.48 25.57 1.93
N PRO A 137 5.80 25.35 3.22
CA PRO A 137 6.94 26.03 3.83
C PRO A 137 8.24 25.55 3.15
N THR A 138 9.30 26.36 3.23
CA THR A 138 10.63 25.89 2.83
C THR A 138 10.97 24.59 3.58
N PRO A 139 11.46 23.55 2.88
CA PRO A 139 11.94 22.33 3.52
C PRO A 139 12.97 22.65 4.61
N ALA A 140 12.77 22.07 5.79
CA ALA A 140 13.58 22.34 6.96
C ALA A 140 15.03 21.86 6.78
N ALA A 141 15.95 22.46 7.53
CA ALA A 141 17.38 22.18 7.44
C ALA A 141 17.74 20.74 7.85
N THR A 142 17.07 20.19 8.88
CA THR A 142 17.39 18.85 9.40
C THR A 142 16.43 17.78 8.88
N PRO A 143 16.89 16.53 8.70
CA PRO A 143 16.02 15.42 8.33
C PRO A 143 14.84 15.25 9.30
N THR A 144 15.05 15.31 10.61
CA THR A 144 13.97 15.11 11.59
C THR A 144 12.86 16.15 11.45
N GLN A 145 13.22 17.43 11.25
CA GLN A 145 12.24 18.50 11.03
C GLN A 145 11.51 18.35 9.69
N ARG A 146 12.22 17.91 8.64
CA ARG A 146 11.59 17.60 7.34
C ARG A 146 10.55 16.50 7.45
N LEU A 147 10.79 15.45 8.25
CA LEU A 147 9.77 14.43 8.49
C LEU A 147 8.52 14.99 9.19
N VAL A 148 8.70 15.91 10.15
CA VAL A 148 7.57 16.61 10.79
C VAL A 148 6.80 17.44 9.75
N GLN A 149 7.51 18.16 8.86
CA GLN A 149 6.88 18.91 7.77
C GLN A 149 6.14 17.99 6.80
N MET A 150 6.75 16.90 6.32
CA MET A 150 6.10 15.94 5.42
C MET A 150 4.83 15.35 6.03
N ARG A 151 4.84 14.98 7.32
CA ARG A 151 3.64 14.54 8.04
C ARG A 151 2.58 15.63 8.15
N GLY A 152 2.99 16.88 8.38
CA GLY A 152 2.09 18.04 8.39
C GLY A 152 1.44 18.30 7.04
N LEU A 153 2.23 18.23 5.96
CA LEU A 153 1.78 18.39 4.59
C LEU A 153 0.85 17.25 4.17
N ALA A 154 1.19 16.00 4.48
CA ALA A 154 0.36 14.82 4.15
C ALA A 154 -1.05 14.92 4.76
N LYS A 155 -1.20 15.48 5.97
CA LYS A 155 -2.50 15.70 6.63
C LYS A 155 -3.43 16.66 5.89
N ARG A 156 -2.90 17.47 4.97
CA ARG A 156 -3.67 18.45 4.16
C ARG A 156 -4.23 17.82 2.89
N PHE A 157 -3.79 16.60 2.56
CA PHE A 157 -4.35 15.80 1.48
C PHE A 157 -5.52 14.99 2.01
N GLU A 158 -6.59 14.95 1.23
CA GLU A 158 -7.80 14.18 1.51
C GLU A 158 -8.11 13.31 0.31
N PHE A 159 -8.50 12.07 0.57
CA PHE A 159 -8.84 11.11 -0.46
C PHE A 159 -10.23 10.53 -0.20
N GLU A 160 -11.00 10.41 -1.28
CA GLU A 160 -12.32 9.78 -1.31
C GLU A 160 -12.30 8.70 -2.40
N MET A 161 -12.87 7.54 -2.07
CA MET A 161 -13.04 6.42 -2.99
C MET A 161 -14.53 6.17 -3.19
N THR A 162 -14.96 5.95 -4.43
CA THR A 162 -16.33 5.53 -4.74
C THR A 162 -16.39 4.01 -4.74
N GLU A 163 -17.20 3.47 -3.84
CA GLU A 163 -17.44 2.05 -3.67
C GLU A 163 -18.33 1.49 -4.80
N LYS A 164 -18.42 0.16 -4.88
CA LYS A 164 -19.23 -0.51 -5.92
C LYS A 164 -20.74 -0.28 -5.80
N ASP A 165 -21.21 0.15 -4.63
CA ASP A 165 -22.60 0.53 -4.37
C ASP A 165 -22.84 2.04 -4.55
N ASP A 166 -21.90 2.73 -5.21
CA ASP A 166 -21.86 4.19 -5.44
C ASP A 166 -21.73 5.03 -4.16
N SER A 167 -21.57 4.42 -2.98
CA SER A 167 -21.26 5.16 -1.76
C SER A 167 -19.83 5.73 -1.82
N THR A 168 -19.59 6.79 -1.05
CA THR A 168 -18.26 7.42 -0.97
C THR A 168 -17.63 7.15 0.38
N THR A 169 -16.45 6.55 0.38
CA THR A 169 -15.63 6.30 1.56
C THR A 169 -14.49 7.31 1.61
N ARG A 170 -14.38 8.04 2.73
CA ARG A 170 -13.20 8.86 3.01
C ARG A 170 -12.07 8.00 3.56
N LEU A 171 -10.90 8.06 2.92
CA LEU A 171 -9.73 7.28 3.29
C LEU A 171 -8.97 7.97 4.44
N ARG A 172 -8.45 7.16 5.36
CA ARG A 172 -7.70 7.64 6.53
C ARG A 172 -6.20 7.56 6.27
N LEU A 173 -5.49 8.66 6.48
CA LEU A 173 -4.03 8.67 6.50
C LEU A 173 -3.50 7.73 7.61
N LEU A 174 -2.61 6.81 7.26
CA LEU A 174 -1.90 5.99 8.23
C LEU A 174 -0.92 6.84 9.06
N SER A 175 -0.75 6.48 10.33
CA SER A 175 0.01 7.30 11.30
C SER A 175 1.51 7.39 10.98
N GLN A 176 2.05 6.35 10.35
CA GLN A 176 3.45 6.28 9.92
C GLN A 176 3.53 6.28 8.38
N PRO A 177 4.55 6.93 7.80
CA PRO A 177 4.87 6.69 6.40
C PRO A 177 5.24 5.22 6.20
N LEU A 178 4.88 4.65 5.04
CA LEU A 178 5.28 3.30 4.64
C LEU A 178 6.80 3.21 4.46
N LEU A 179 7.38 4.24 3.87
CA LEU A 179 8.82 4.31 3.62
C LEU A 179 9.29 5.75 3.73
N ARG A 180 10.45 5.95 4.33
CA ARG A 180 11.23 7.19 4.21
C ARG A 180 12.46 6.89 3.39
N TYR A 181 12.81 7.79 2.48
CA TYR A 181 13.93 7.61 1.55
C TYR A 181 14.67 8.92 1.34
N SER A 182 15.91 8.79 0.90
CA SER A 182 16.73 9.84 0.28
C SER A 182 17.47 9.18 -0.86
N ASP A 183 17.97 9.98 -1.80
CA ASP A 183 18.75 9.47 -2.92
C ASP A 183 19.93 10.42 -3.11
N ASP A 184 21.08 10.02 -2.56
CA ASP A 184 22.31 10.82 -2.59
C ASP A 184 22.88 10.98 -4.02
N LYS A 185 22.35 10.24 -5.01
CA LYS A 185 22.74 10.33 -6.41
C LYS A 185 21.75 11.11 -7.27
N SER A 186 20.71 11.69 -6.67
CA SER A 186 19.80 12.62 -7.34
C SER A 186 19.55 13.88 -6.52
N ASP A 187 18.69 14.77 -7.02
CA ASP A 187 18.31 15.99 -6.31
C ASP A 187 17.41 15.74 -5.11
N VAL A 188 17.00 14.49 -4.86
CA VAL A 188 16.07 14.11 -3.79
C VAL A 188 16.79 14.00 -2.44
N THR A 189 16.61 15.02 -1.60
CA THR A 189 17.29 15.10 -0.30
C THR A 189 16.60 14.32 0.81
N ASP A 190 15.27 14.17 0.74
CA ASP A 190 14.45 13.52 1.75
C ASP A 190 13.04 13.33 1.19
N GLY A 191 12.45 12.17 1.41
CA GLY A 191 11.13 11.85 0.91
C GLY A 191 10.43 10.82 1.77
N SER A 192 9.11 10.78 1.68
CA SER A 192 8.28 9.82 2.38
C SER A 192 7.12 9.38 1.51
N LEU A 193 6.85 8.08 1.56
CA LEU A 193 5.68 7.43 0.98
C LEU A 193 4.64 7.24 2.08
N PHE A 194 3.46 7.80 1.89
CA PHE A 194 2.32 7.70 2.78
C PHE A 194 1.20 6.89 2.13
N ALA A 195 0.38 6.26 2.97
CA ALA A 195 -0.80 5.53 2.55
C ALA A 195 -2.07 6.10 3.18
N PHE A 196 -3.12 6.17 2.37
CA PHE A 196 -4.49 6.44 2.79
C PHE A 196 -5.27 5.15 2.65
N ALA A 197 -5.88 4.72 3.75
CA ALA A 197 -6.40 3.37 3.90
C ALA A 197 -7.88 3.34 4.28
N GLN A 198 -8.57 2.29 3.86
CA GLN A 198 -9.81 1.83 4.48
C GLN A 198 -9.43 0.78 5.54
N ALA A 199 -9.83 0.98 6.80
CA ALA A 199 -9.29 0.25 7.95
C ALA A 199 -7.75 0.30 7.98
N THR A 200 -7.06 -0.79 7.57
CA THR A 200 -5.59 -0.84 7.45
C THR A 200 -5.10 -1.10 6.02
N ASP A 201 -6.00 -1.36 5.09
CA ASP A 201 -5.70 -1.68 3.69
C ASP A 201 -5.45 -0.38 2.88
N PRO A 202 -4.24 -0.15 2.33
CA PRO A 202 -3.94 1.03 1.54
C PRO A 202 -4.70 1.07 0.21
N GLU A 203 -5.42 2.16 0.01
CA GLU A 203 -6.23 2.38 -1.20
C GLU A 203 -5.64 3.46 -2.10
N ALA A 204 -4.95 4.45 -1.51
CA ALA A 204 -4.26 5.52 -2.23
C ALA A 204 -2.89 5.82 -1.61
N LEU A 205 -1.98 6.31 -2.44
CA LEU A 205 -0.60 6.57 -2.09
C LEU A 205 -0.23 8.02 -2.37
N LEU A 206 0.54 8.60 -1.46
CA LEU A 206 1.06 9.95 -1.56
C LEU A 206 2.57 9.91 -1.33
N LEU A 207 3.34 10.37 -2.31
CA LEU A 207 4.76 10.64 -2.13
C LEU A 207 4.92 12.13 -1.87
N ILE A 208 5.72 12.49 -0.87
CA ILE A 208 6.21 13.85 -0.67
C ILE A 208 7.73 13.78 -0.64
N GLN A 209 8.40 14.64 -1.40
CA GLN A 209 9.86 14.71 -1.38
C GLN A 209 10.38 16.14 -1.51
N ALA A 210 11.51 16.41 -0.88
CA ALA A 210 12.26 17.65 -0.99
C ALA A 210 13.35 17.50 -2.06
N ASN A 211 13.24 18.27 -3.14
CA ASN A 211 14.22 18.26 -4.23
C ASN A 211 15.02 19.55 -4.22
N ARG A 212 16.31 19.44 -4.51
CA ARG A 212 17.12 20.59 -4.87
C ARG A 212 16.66 21.10 -6.24
N ASP A 213 16.41 22.39 -6.31
CA ASP A 213 16.13 23.12 -7.55
C ASP A 213 17.03 24.37 -7.56
N GLY A 214 18.20 24.22 -8.18
CA GLY A 214 19.31 25.15 -8.04
C GLY A 214 19.77 25.26 -6.59
N GLU A 215 19.74 26.48 -6.05
CA GLU A 215 20.10 26.77 -4.65
C GLU A 215 18.94 26.55 -3.66
N LYS A 216 17.73 26.30 -4.16
CA LYS A 216 16.54 26.15 -3.32
C LYS A 216 16.23 24.69 -3.06
N LEU A 217 15.59 24.45 -1.92
CA LEU A 217 14.96 23.18 -1.60
C LEU A 217 13.45 23.36 -1.72
N ILE A 218 12.78 22.53 -2.50
CA ILE A 218 11.34 22.67 -2.80
C ILE A 218 10.62 21.35 -2.49
N TRP A 219 9.43 21.44 -1.90
CA TRP A 219 8.56 20.29 -1.70
C TRP A 219 7.77 19.94 -2.96
N TYR A 220 7.88 18.69 -3.37
CA TYR A 220 7.08 18.06 -4.41
C TYR A 220 6.17 16.99 -3.81
N TYR A 221 5.06 16.74 -4.47
CA TYR A 221 4.20 15.61 -4.22
C TYR A 221 3.88 14.86 -5.50
N ALA A 222 3.52 13.60 -5.33
CA ALA A 222 2.91 12.76 -6.35
C ALA A 222 1.81 11.91 -5.71
N ILE A 223 0.73 11.69 -6.44
CA ILE A 223 -0.41 10.89 -6.00
C ILE A 223 -0.56 9.72 -6.96
N THR A 224 -0.91 8.56 -6.40
CA THR A 224 -1.39 7.43 -7.21
C THR A 224 -2.36 6.54 -6.42
N ARG A 225 -2.98 5.60 -7.12
CA ARG A 225 -3.90 4.60 -6.57
C ARG A 225 -3.15 3.38 -6.04
N SER A 226 -3.75 2.66 -5.10
CA SER A 226 -3.40 1.30 -4.70
C SER A 226 -4.61 0.35 -4.80
N ASN A 227 -5.68 0.81 -5.46
CA ASN A 227 -6.92 0.09 -5.75
C ASN A 227 -7.41 0.51 -7.14
N PHE A 228 -8.26 -0.29 -7.77
CA PHE A 228 -8.81 -0.05 -9.09
C PHE A 228 -10.11 0.77 -9.11
N LEU A 229 -10.75 1.04 -7.97
CA LEU A 229 -11.96 1.85 -7.87
C LEU A 229 -11.72 3.33 -8.19
N ALA A 230 -12.81 4.05 -8.45
CA ALA A 230 -12.75 5.49 -8.73
C ALA A 230 -12.34 6.24 -7.46
N MET A 231 -11.46 7.23 -7.62
CA MET A 231 -10.90 8.00 -6.50
C MET A 231 -10.74 9.46 -6.84
N LYS A 232 -10.87 10.31 -5.82
CA LYS A 232 -10.61 11.74 -5.90
C LYS A 232 -9.68 12.17 -4.78
N ALA A 233 -8.84 13.16 -5.06
CA ALA A 233 -8.02 13.79 -4.04
C ALA A 233 -8.17 15.30 -4.01
N ARG A 234 -8.10 15.84 -2.79
CA ARG A 234 -8.09 17.29 -2.50
C ARG A 234 -6.85 17.66 -1.71
N TYR A 235 -6.39 18.90 -1.89
CA TYR A 235 -5.39 19.53 -1.03
C TYR A 235 -5.94 20.86 -0.50
N ASN A 236 -6.06 20.98 0.83
CA ASN A 236 -6.77 22.09 1.48
C ASN A 236 -8.17 22.36 0.88
N GLY A 237 -8.93 21.29 0.64
CA GLY A 237 -10.29 21.36 0.08
C GLY A 237 -10.37 21.55 -1.44
N GLN A 238 -9.27 21.94 -2.11
CA GLN A 238 -9.25 22.14 -3.56
C GLN A 238 -9.02 20.81 -4.30
N PRO A 239 -9.80 20.49 -5.36
CA PRO A 239 -9.60 19.27 -6.13
C PRO A 239 -8.27 19.31 -6.89
N ILE A 240 -7.48 18.25 -6.79
CA ILE A 240 -6.15 18.14 -7.42
C ILE A 240 -5.95 16.86 -8.22
N TRP A 241 -6.84 15.87 -8.07
CA TRP A 241 -6.78 14.59 -8.75
C TRP A 241 -8.17 13.97 -8.84
N ASP A 242 -8.48 13.38 -10.00
CA ASP A 242 -9.70 12.63 -10.28
C ASP A 242 -9.32 11.43 -11.15
N ALA A 243 -9.59 10.24 -10.65
CA ALA A 243 -9.21 8.98 -11.24
C ALA A 243 -10.45 8.10 -11.42
N PRO A 244 -10.81 7.73 -12.67
CA PRO A 244 -11.92 6.81 -12.88
C PRO A 244 -11.56 5.41 -12.39
N GLN A 245 -12.59 4.61 -12.14
CA GLN A 245 -12.43 3.17 -11.93
C GLN A 245 -11.77 2.55 -13.18
N LEU A 246 -10.80 1.67 -12.96
CA LEU A 246 -10.16 0.92 -14.04
C LEU A 246 -11.09 -0.19 -14.55
N SER A 247 -11.04 -0.40 -15.85
CA SER A 247 -11.67 -1.54 -16.52
C SER A 247 -10.85 -2.82 -16.35
N ASP A 248 -11.46 -3.98 -16.55
CA ASP A 248 -10.76 -5.28 -16.48
C ASP A 248 -9.51 -5.35 -17.39
N PRO A 249 -9.51 -4.84 -18.64
CA PRO A 249 -8.30 -4.79 -19.46
C PRO A 249 -7.18 -3.94 -18.85
N GLU A 250 -7.50 -2.85 -18.17
CA GLU A 250 -6.51 -2.01 -17.48
C GLU A 250 -5.96 -2.71 -16.24
N ILE A 251 -6.83 -3.39 -15.48
CA ILE A 251 -6.48 -4.14 -14.26
C ILE A 251 -5.60 -5.36 -14.58
N TYR A 252 -6.05 -6.22 -15.48
CA TYR A 252 -5.44 -7.55 -15.75
C TYR A 252 -4.54 -7.57 -17.00
N GLY A 253 -4.48 -6.48 -17.74
CA GLY A 253 -3.66 -6.37 -18.95
C GLY A 253 -2.16 -6.35 -18.66
N ALA A 254 -1.77 -5.91 -17.46
CA ALA A 254 -0.38 -5.73 -17.02
C ALA A 254 0.42 -4.78 -17.93
N ARG A 255 -0.24 -3.77 -18.51
CA ARG A 255 0.37 -2.76 -19.41
C ARG A 255 0.36 -1.33 -18.86
N GLY A 256 -0.43 -1.08 -17.82
CA GLY A 256 -0.54 0.24 -17.20
C GLY A 256 0.32 0.38 -15.94
N PRO A 257 0.27 1.57 -15.31
CA PRO A 257 0.87 1.82 -14.01
C PRO A 257 0.35 0.93 -12.90
N TYR A 258 -0.93 0.57 -12.96
CA TYR A 258 -1.54 -0.40 -12.08
C TYR A 258 -1.62 -1.75 -12.80
N ALA A 259 -1.34 -2.83 -12.08
CA ALA A 259 -1.51 -4.18 -12.59
C ALA A 259 -1.93 -5.12 -11.47
N LYS A 260 -2.90 -5.99 -11.74
CA LYS A 260 -3.34 -7.03 -10.81
C LYS A 260 -3.15 -8.40 -11.43
N PHE A 261 -2.53 -9.29 -10.68
CA PHE A 261 -2.46 -10.71 -10.98
C PHE A 261 -3.29 -11.46 -9.95
N ALA A 262 -4.27 -12.24 -10.42
CA ALA A 262 -5.14 -13.04 -9.56
C ALA A 262 -4.87 -14.53 -9.74
N PHE A 263 -4.74 -15.25 -8.63
CA PHE A 263 -4.39 -16.65 -8.57
C PHE A 263 -5.49 -17.41 -7.84
N LYS A 264 -6.04 -18.42 -8.52
CA LYS A 264 -6.87 -19.41 -7.84
C LYS A 264 -5.95 -20.29 -7.02
N THR A 265 -6.15 -20.34 -5.71
CA THR A 265 -5.58 -21.41 -4.91
C THR A 265 -6.34 -22.69 -5.24
N PRO A 266 -5.69 -23.86 -5.36
CA PRO A 266 -6.35 -25.14 -5.57
C PRO A 266 -7.51 -25.39 -4.59
#